data_AF-A0A444J9U2-F1
#
_entry.id   AF-A0A444J9U2-F1
#
_cell.length_a   1.000
_cell.length_b   1.000
_cell.length_c   1.000
_cell.angle_alpha   90.00
_cell.angle_beta   90.00
_cell.angle_gamma   90.00
#
_symmetry.space_group_name_H-M   'P 1'
#
loop_
_entity.id
_entity.type
_entity.pdbx_description
1 polymer ?
#
loop_
_entity_poly.entity_id
_entity_poly.type
_entity_poly.pdbx_seq_one_letter_code
_entity_poly.pdbx_strand_id
1 'polypeptide(L)'
;MKLNIRRTSRYYYLRFIRLQDSPSSLAIGSALGAAIAVTPTLPLHTLCIIGLTLLLRVNTLAALMAGTIISNPLTFAGQYYLSWKIGSILLPGRLDWEQLHGVLVLVRQSSFLEGITIMGQLGFD
;
A
#
# COMPACT_ATOMS: atom_id res chain seq x y z
N MET A 1 -20.99 11.60 13.71
CA MET A 1 -21.38 10.39 12.93
C MET A 1 -20.93 9.15 13.70
N LYS A 2 -21.84 8.41 14.38
CA LYS A 2 -21.46 7.18 15.11
C LYS A 2 -21.23 6.06 14.09
N LEU A 3 -19.97 5.73 13.81
CA LEU A 3 -19.59 4.59 12.98
C LEU A 3 -20.05 3.30 13.67
N ASN A 4 -21.15 2.73 13.19
CA ASN A 4 -21.61 1.42 13.64
C ASN A 4 -20.82 0.34 12.89
N ILE A 5 -19.75 -0.15 13.52
CA ILE A 5 -18.80 -1.14 12.95
C ILE A 5 -19.53 -2.34 12.34
N ARG A 6 -20.62 -2.80 12.99
CA ARG A 6 -21.44 -3.93 12.51
C ARG A 6 -22.14 -3.63 11.18
N ARG A 7 -22.58 -2.38 10.96
CA ARG A 7 -23.19 -1.97 9.69
C ARG A 7 -22.15 -1.84 8.59
N THR A 8 -20.99 -1.25 8.92
CA THR A 8 -19.89 -1.07 7.97
C THR A 8 -19.33 -2.41 7.50
N SER A 9 -19.05 -3.35 8.41
CA SER A 9 -18.56 -4.68 8.02
C SER A 9 -19.57 -5.44 7.15
N ARG A 10 -20.86 -5.41 7.52
CA ARG A 10 -21.93 -6.01 6.71
C ARG A 10 -22.03 -5.39 5.31
N TYR A 11 -21.84 -4.07 5.20
CA TYR A 11 -21.84 -3.40 3.90
C TYR A 11 -20.69 -3.88 3.01
N TYR A 12 -19.46 -3.93 3.53
CA TYR A 12 -18.31 -4.43 2.74
C TYR A 12 -18.47 -5.90 2.35
N TYR A 13 -18.98 -6.73 3.26
CA TYR A 13 -19.26 -8.14 2.99
C TYR A 13 -20.31 -8.32 1.87
N LEU A 14 -21.45 -7.61 1.97
CA LEU A 14 -22.49 -7.67 0.94
C LEU A 14 -22.01 -7.09 -0.39
N ARG A 15 -21.18 -6.06 -0.36
CA ARG A 15 -20.55 -5.50 -1.56
C ARG A 15 -19.61 -6.51 -2.21
N PHE A 16 -18.86 -7.27 -1.42
CA PHE A 16 -17.95 -8.31 -1.90
C PHE A 16 -18.69 -9.48 -2.58
N ILE A 17 -19.76 -9.99 -1.94
CA ILE A 17 -20.56 -11.09 -2.49
C ILE A 17 -21.29 -10.70 -3.78
N ARG A 18 -21.60 -9.42 -3.95
CA ARG A 18 -22.27 -8.90 -5.15
C ARG A 18 -21.33 -8.70 -6.34
N LEU A 19 -20.02 -8.91 -6.20
CA LEU A 19 -19.14 -8.88 -7.38
C LEU A 19 -19.49 -10.03 -8.33
N GLN A 20 -19.68 -9.69 -9.60
CA GLN A 20 -19.94 -10.65 -10.66
C GLN A 20 -18.62 -11.22 -11.17
N ASP A 21 -18.22 -12.38 -10.64
CA ASP A 21 -17.13 -13.20 -11.17
C ASP A 21 -17.15 -14.59 -10.54
N SER A 22 -16.31 -15.50 -11.03
CA SER A 22 -16.07 -16.79 -10.41
C SER A 22 -15.45 -16.63 -9.01
N PRO A 23 -15.82 -17.49 -8.03
CA PRO A 23 -15.23 -17.43 -6.69
C PRO A 23 -13.70 -17.53 -6.67
N SER A 24 -13.13 -18.30 -7.61
CA SER A 24 -11.68 -18.45 -7.76
C SER A 24 -11.01 -17.12 -8.19
N SER A 25 -11.59 -16.44 -9.20
CA SER A 25 -11.10 -15.13 -9.65
C SER A 25 -11.15 -14.08 -8.54
N LEU A 26 -12.25 -14.05 -7.76
CA LEU A 26 -12.38 -13.15 -6.61
C LEU A 26 -11.33 -13.44 -5.53
N ALA A 27 -11.11 -14.71 -5.20
CA ALA A 27 -10.13 -15.10 -4.18
C ALA A 27 -8.70 -14.71 -4.59
N ILE A 28 -8.29 -15.03 -5.83
CA ILE A 28 -6.96 -14.68 -6.34
C ILE A 28 -6.81 -13.16 -6.43
N GLY A 29 -7.82 -12.46 -6.98
CA GLY A 29 -7.82 -11.01 -7.05
C GLY A 29 -7.66 -10.37 -5.68
N SER A 30 -8.44 -10.80 -4.68
CA SER A 30 -8.33 -10.29 -3.31
C SER A 30 -6.98 -10.60 -2.66
N ALA A 31 -6.44 -11.81 -2.85
CA ALA A 31 -5.12 -12.16 -2.34
C ALA A 31 -4.02 -11.28 -2.95
N LEU A 32 -4.08 -11.05 -4.26
CA LEU A 32 -3.15 -10.19 -4.98
C LEU A 32 -3.24 -8.73 -4.51
N GLY A 33 -4.46 -8.20 -4.39
CA GLY A 33 -4.72 -6.87 -3.87
C GLY A 33 -4.20 -6.68 -2.45
N ALA A 34 -4.39 -7.70 -1.60
CA ALA A 34 -3.87 -7.72 -0.24
C ALA A 34 -2.33 -7.74 -0.19
N ALA A 35 -1.70 -8.60 -1.00
CA ALA A 35 -0.25 -8.70 -1.06
C ALA A 35 0.38 -7.37 -1.50
N ILE A 36 -0.15 -6.76 -2.57
CA ILE A 36 0.34 -5.46 -3.06
C ILE A 36 0.11 -4.39 -1.99
N ALA A 37 -1.05 -4.38 -1.33
CA ALA A 37 -1.38 -3.39 -0.30
C ALA A 37 -0.52 -3.44 0.97
N VAL A 38 0.19 -4.54 1.24
CA VAL A 38 1.15 -4.61 2.36
C VAL A 38 2.49 -3.97 1.98
N THR A 39 2.85 -3.95 0.70
CA THR A 39 4.09 -3.31 0.24
C THR A 39 3.98 -1.79 0.35
N PRO A 40 4.98 -1.05 0.84
CA PRO A 40 4.93 0.42 0.92
C PRO A 40 5.21 1.05 -0.47
N THR A 41 4.34 0.78 -1.44
CA THR A 41 4.53 1.16 -2.86
C THR A 41 3.63 2.32 -3.30
N LEU A 42 3.22 3.22 -2.40
CA LEU A 42 2.50 4.45 -2.82
C LEU A 42 3.42 5.29 -3.73
N PRO A 43 2.95 5.84 -4.86
CA PRO A 43 1.59 5.93 -5.41
C PRO A 43 1.20 4.79 -6.38
N LEU A 44 2.06 3.79 -6.56
CA LEU A 44 1.99 2.80 -7.63
C LEU A 44 1.04 1.63 -7.35
N HIS A 45 0.52 1.48 -6.13
CA HIS A 45 -0.40 0.39 -5.77
C HIS A 45 -1.52 0.16 -6.78
N THR A 46 -2.23 1.23 -7.18
CA THR A 46 -3.35 1.12 -8.13
C THR A 46 -2.88 0.59 -9.48
N LEU A 47 -1.74 1.09 -9.98
CA LEU A 47 -1.16 0.65 -11.24
C LEU A 47 -0.68 -0.81 -11.16
N CYS A 48 -0.02 -1.18 -10.06
CA CYS A 48 0.43 -2.55 -9.83
C CYS A 48 -0.75 -3.52 -9.72
N ILE A 49 -1.81 -3.16 -8.99
CA ILE A 49 -3.02 -3.97 -8.86
C ILE A 49 -3.65 -4.16 -10.24
N ILE A 50 -3.91 -3.08 -10.97
CA ILE A 50 -4.52 -3.15 -12.30
C ILE A 50 -3.65 -3.96 -13.26
N GLY A 51 -2.35 -3.70 -13.31
CA GLY A 51 -1.43 -4.40 -14.21
C GLY A 51 -1.39 -5.90 -13.94
N LEU A 52 -1.27 -6.31 -12.66
CA LEU A 52 -1.19 -7.71 -12.28
C LEU A 52 -2.53 -8.44 -12.42
N THR A 53 -3.66 -7.80 -12.11
CA THR A 53 -4.97 -8.44 -12.30
C THR A 53 -5.31 -8.60 -13.77
N LEU A 54 -4.94 -7.64 -14.64
CA LEU A 54 -5.10 -7.79 -16.09
C LEU A 54 -4.23 -8.91 -16.65
N LEU A 55 -2.98 -9.04 -16.17
CA LEU A 55 -2.07 -10.10 -16.60
C LEU A 55 -2.60 -11.49 -16.21
N LEU A 56 -3.10 -11.62 -14.98
CA LEU A 56 -3.63 -12.89 -14.45
C LEU A 56 -5.09 -13.15 -14.85
N ARG A 57 -5.74 -12.19 -15.53
CA ARG A 57 -7.17 -12.23 -15.91
C ARG A 57 -8.10 -12.50 -14.73
N VAL A 58 -7.81 -11.85 -13.59
CA VAL A 58 -8.61 -11.96 -12.37
C VAL A 58 -9.36 -10.65 -12.07
N ASN A 59 -10.28 -10.70 -11.12
CA ASN A 59 -11.13 -9.55 -10.82
C ASN A 59 -10.34 -8.36 -10.21
N THR A 60 -10.13 -7.33 -11.02
CA THR A 60 -9.46 -6.09 -10.60
C THR A 60 -10.19 -5.38 -9.46
N LEU A 61 -11.54 -5.39 -9.45
CA LEU A 61 -12.31 -4.70 -8.43
C LEU A 61 -12.20 -5.41 -7.07
N ALA A 62 -12.19 -6.75 -7.06
CA ALA A 62 -11.95 -7.54 -5.85
C ALA A 62 -10.55 -7.25 -5.27
N ALA A 63 -9.54 -7.12 -6.14
CA ALA A 63 -8.18 -6.76 -5.76
C ALA A 63 -8.09 -5.34 -5.19
N LEU A 64 -8.67 -4.36 -5.87
CA LEU A 64 -8.69 -2.97 -5.38
C LEU A 64 -9.43 -2.86 -4.04
N MET A 65 -10.57 -3.55 -3.87
CA MET A 65 -11.30 -3.55 -2.61
C MET A 65 -10.47 -4.13 -1.45
N ALA A 66 -9.85 -5.30 -1.65
CA ALA A 66 -8.96 -5.89 -0.66
C ALA A 66 -7.78 -4.96 -0.34
N GLY A 67 -7.20 -4.36 -1.39
CA GLY A 67 -6.09 -3.45 -1.27
C GLY A 67 -6.42 -2.21 -0.45
N THR A 68 -7.55 -1.54 -0.72
CA THR A 68 -7.98 -0.35 0.02
C THR A 68 -8.36 -0.63 1.47
N ILE A 69 -8.85 -1.84 1.78
CA ILE A 69 -9.15 -2.22 3.17
C ILE A 69 -7.86 -2.32 3.98
N ILE A 70 -6.83 -2.93 3.40
CA ILE A 70 -5.53 -3.14 4.05
C ILE A 70 -4.70 -1.85 4.07
N SER A 71 -4.68 -1.14 2.95
CA SER A 71 -3.94 0.09 2.69
C SER A 71 -4.92 1.27 2.66
N ASN A 72 -5.13 1.86 3.83
CA ASN A 72 -5.97 3.03 4.03
C ASN A 72 -5.14 4.14 4.70
N PRO A 73 -5.59 5.41 4.68
CA PRO A 73 -4.84 6.54 5.25
C PRO A 73 -4.36 6.34 6.69
N LEU A 74 -5.06 5.50 7.47
CA LEU A 74 -4.69 5.19 8.84
C LEU A 74 -3.66 4.05 8.93
N THR A 75 -3.68 3.07 8.04
CA THR A 75 -2.73 1.94 8.05
C THR A 75 -1.42 2.24 7.34
N PHE A 76 -1.42 3.13 6.33
CA PHE A 76 -0.21 3.46 5.56
C PHE A 76 0.95 3.94 6.43
N ALA A 77 0.69 4.85 7.39
CA ALA A 77 1.74 5.35 8.28
C ALA A 77 2.40 4.21 9.08
N GLY A 78 1.59 3.26 9.57
CA GLY A 78 2.09 2.08 10.28
C GLY A 78 2.88 1.13 9.37
N GLN A 79 2.40 0.89 8.15
CA GLN A 79 3.08 0.03 7.18
C GLN A 79 4.45 0.59 6.77
N TYR A 80 4.56 1.90 6.53
CA TYR A 80 5.83 2.56 6.22
C TYR A 80 6.80 2.52 7.39
N TYR A 81 6.31 2.80 8.61
CA TYR A 81 7.13 2.72 9.81
C TYR A 81 7.67 1.30 10.06
N LEU A 82 6.81 0.28 9.93
CA LEU A 82 7.21 -1.11 10.08
C LEU A 82 8.21 -1.52 9.00
N SER A 83 8.01 -1.07 7.76
CA SER A 83 8.93 -1.34 6.66
C SER A 83 10.30 -0.73 6.91
N TRP A 84 10.36 0.53 7.36
CA TRP A 84 11.62 1.16 7.77
C TRP A 84 12.26 0.43 8.94
N LYS A 85 11.49 0.08 9.98
CA LYS A 85 12.02 -0.60 11.17
C LYS A 85 12.57 -1.99 10.86
N ILE A 86 11.89 -2.74 10.00
CA ILE A 86 12.39 -4.04 9.52
C ILE A 86 13.67 -3.82 8.71
N GLY A 87 13.69 -2.82 7.82
CA GLY A 87 14.86 -2.43 7.04
C GLY A 87 16.06 -2.04 7.91
N SER A 88 15.86 -1.25 8.98
CA SER A 88 16.95 -0.83 9.86
C SER A 88 17.50 -1.96 10.72
N ILE A 89 16.67 -2.97 11.05
CA ILE A 89 17.14 -4.20 11.71
C ILE A 89 17.95 -5.06 10.75
N LEU A 90 17.50 -5.19 9.50
CA LEU A 90 18.17 -6.03 8.50
C LEU A 90 19.44 -5.39 7.92
N LEU A 91 19.45 -4.07 7.78
CA LEU A 91 20.57 -3.26 7.27
C LEU A 91 20.95 -2.17 8.30
N PRO A 92 21.59 -2.55 9.43
CA PRO A 92 21.95 -1.60 10.46
C PRO A 92 22.97 -0.56 9.96
N GLY A 93 22.80 0.69 10.38
CA GLY A 93 23.71 1.80 10.08
C GLY A 93 23.48 2.51 8.74
N ARG A 94 22.51 2.08 7.91
CA ARG A 94 22.17 2.77 6.66
C ARG A 94 21.21 3.96 6.82
N LEU A 95 20.18 3.82 7.66
CA LEU A 95 19.14 4.86 7.78
C LEU A 95 18.52 4.90 9.19
N ASP A 96 19.02 5.81 10.01
CA ASP A 96 18.50 6.06 11.37
C ASP A 96 17.31 7.03 11.37
N TRP A 97 16.61 7.10 12.50
CA TRP A 97 15.40 7.91 12.62
C TRP A 97 15.66 9.41 12.39
N GLU A 98 16.79 9.93 12.88
CA GLU A 98 17.15 11.34 12.68
C GLU A 98 17.43 11.65 11.20
N GLN A 99 18.14 10.75 10.51
CA GLN A 99 18.41 10.87 9.08
C GLN A 99 17.10 10.82 8.29
N LEU A 100 16.22 9.86 8.60
CA LEU A 100 14.91 9.75 7.96
C LEU A 100 14.06 11.00 8.19
N HIS A 101 14.05 11.56 9.39
CA HIS A 101 13.33 12.81 9.67
C HIS A 101 13.90 13.99 8.86
N GLY A 102 15.24 14.11 8.79
CA GLY A 102 15.90 15.14 7.99
C GLY A 102 15.53 15.06 6.51
N VAL A 103 15.56 13.85 5.93
CA VAL A 103 15.14 13.61 4.55
C VAL A 103 13.67 13.95 4.33
N LEU A 104 12.78 13.56 5.24
CA LEU A 104 11.36 13.88 5.13
C LEU A 104 11.09 15.38 5.15
N VAL A 105 11.82 16.15 5.96
CA VAL A 105 11.70 17.61 6.01
C VAL A 105 12.18 18.25 4.71
N LEU A 106 13.30 17.76 4.16
CA LEU A 106 13.83 18.22 2.87
C LEU A 106 12.86 17.92 1.72
N VAL A 107 12.38 16.67 1.64
CA VAL A 107 11.44 16.22 0.61
C VAL A 107 10.12 17.00 0.66
N ARG A 108 9.65 17.35 1.87
CA ARG A 108 8.44 18.16 2.07
C ARG A 108 8.56 19.57 1.49
N GLN A 109 9.76 20.12 1.44
CA GLN A 109 10.02 21.48 0.96
C GLN A 109 10.48 21.53 -0.50
N SER A 110 11.01 20.42 -1.01
CA SER A 110 11.49 20.31 -2.39
C SER A 110 10.39 20.11 -3.43
N SER A 111 10.70 20.42 -4.68
CA SER A 111 9.86 20.01 -5.81
C SER A 111 9.85 18.49 -6.00
N PHE A 112 8.83 17.93 -6.68
CA PHE A 112 8.71 16.49 -6.86
C PHE A 112 9.95 15.84 -7.51
N LEU A 113 10.55 16.50 -8.51
CA LEU A 113 11.73 15.99 -9.21
C LEU A 113 12.98 16.00 -8.32
N GLU A 114 13.17 17.06 -7.53
CA GLU A 114 14.27 17.14 -6.55
C GLU A 114 14.12 16.06 -5.47
N GLY A 115 12.89 15.82 -5.00
CA GLY A 115 12.59 14.75 -4.07
C GLY A 115 13.01 13.37 -4.60
N ILE A 116 12.75 13.09 -5.87
CA ILE A 116 13.21 11.86 -6.53
C ILE A 116 14.74 11.78 -6.56
N THR A 117 15.44 12.88 -6.87
CA THR A 117 16.91 12.88 -6.92
C THR A 117 17.56 12.69 -5.55
N ILE A 118 17.00 13.31 -4.51
CA ILE A 118 17.48 13.17 -3.12
C ILE A 118 17.30 11.73 -2.65
N MET A 119 16.13 11.12 -2.91
CA MET A 119 15.90 9.71 -2.58
C MET A 119 16.82 8.78 -3.37
N GLY A 120 17.13 9.10 -4.63
CA GLY A 120 18.07 8.34 -5.44
C GLY A 120 19.47 8.33 -4.83
N GLN A 121 19.98 9.50 -4.40
CA GLN A 121 21.31 9.64 -3.80
C GLN A 121 21.43 8.83 -2.49
N LEU A 122 20.41 8.86 -1.63
CA LEU A 122 20.37 8.06 -0.39
C LEU A 122 20.45 6.55 -0.60
N GLY A 123 20.10 6.05 -1.78
CA GLY A 123 20.16 4.63 -2.10
C GLY A 123 21.55 4.14 -2.55
N PHE A 124 22.43 5.03 -2.99
CA PHE A 124 23.75 4.67 -3.53
C PHE A 124 24.89 4.72 -2.51
N ASP A 125 24.70 5.42 -1.38
CA ASP A 125 25.62 5.44 -0.25
C ASP A 125 25.45 4.20 0.66
#